data_AF-A0A497BZ01-F1
#
_entry.id   AF-A0A497BZ01-F1
#
_cell.length_a   1.000
_cell.length_b   1.000
_cell.length_c   1.000
_cell.angle_alpha   90.00
_cell.angle_beta   90.00
_cell.angle_gamma   90.00
#
_symmetry.space_group_name_H-M   'P 1'
#
loop_
_entity.id
_entity.type
_entity.pdbx_description
1 polymer ?
#
loop_
_entity_poly.entity_id
_entity_poly.type
_entity_poly.pdbx_seq_one_letter_code
_entity_poly.pdbx_strand_id
1 'polypeptide(L)' 'MLYIDIGVTDTLIIGDVTVTLTRKSGKKAQLRIDADPEIIIKHRLGDISDKTLSLRKPK' A
#
# COMPACT_ATOMS: atom_id res chain seq x y z
N MET A 1 -17.69 5.36 5.46
CA MET A 1 -16.82 4.18 5.23
C MET A 1 -17.05 3.73 3.79
N LEU A 2 -15.99 3.53 3.01
CA LEU A 2 -16.08 3.19 1.59
C LEU A 2 -15.45 1.81 1.36
N TYR A 3 -16.15 0.93 0.65
CA TYR A 3 -15.66 -0.39 0.27
C TYR A 3 -15.45 -0.42 -1.24
N ILE A 4 -14.28 -0.86 -1.68
CA ILE A 4 -13.91 -0.97 -3.09
C ILE A 4 -13.24 -2.32 -3.27
N ASP A 5 -13.74 -3.11 -4.22
CA ASP A 5 -13.07 -4.34 -4.65
C ASP A 5 -12.03 -3.98 -5.71
N ILE A 6 -10.77 -4.38 -5.47
CA ILE A 6 -9.65 -4.16 -6.40
C ILE A 6 -9.07 -5.50 -6.86
N GLY A 7 -8.91 -5.63 -8.17
CA GLY A 7 -8.25 -6.73 -8.85
C GLY A 7 -6.73 -6.59 -8.87
N VAL A 8 -6.04 -7.67 -9.24
CA VAL A 8 -4.60 -7.61 -9.54
C VAL A 8 -4.43 -6.73 -10.77
N THR A 9 -3.41 -5.87 -10.77
CA THR A 9 -3.13 -4.79 -11.74
C THR A 9 -3.99 -3.54 -11.60
N ASP A 10 -5.02 -3.55 -10.75
CA ASP A 10 -5.79 -2.34 -10.47
C ASP A 10 -4.97 -1.35 -9.65
N THR A 11 -5.23 -0.07 -9.93
CA THR A 11 -4.61 1.07 -9.26
C THR A 11 -5.69 1.90 -8.56
N LEU A 12 -5.48 2.13 -7.26
CA LEU A 12 -6.28 3.03 -6.44
C LEU A 12 -5.46 4.29 -6.15
N ILE A 13 -6.04 5.46 -6.42
CA ILE A 13 -5.41 6.76 -6.18
C ILE A 13 -6.14 7.44 -5.03
N ILE A 14 -5.41 7.83 -3.98
CA ILE A 14 -5.93 8.48 -2.77
C ILE A 14 -5.09 9.73 -2.51
N GLY A 15 -5.61 10.90 -2.90
CA GLY A 15 -4.82 12.14 -2.90
C GLY A 15 -3.56 11.96 -3.75
N ASP A 16 -2.39 12.18 -3.15
CA ASP A 16 -1.07 12.04 -3.80
C ASP A 16 -0.46 10.64 -3.67
N VAL A 17 -1.22 9.67 -3.15
CA VAL A 17 -0.79 8.28 -2.98
C VAL A 17 -1.40 7.41 -4.09
N THR A 18 -0.54 6.72 -4.84
CA THR A 18 -0.93 5.72 -5.83
C THR A 18 -0.63 4.32 -5.31
N VAL A 19 -1.65 3.47 -5.18
CA VAL A 19 -1.53 2.10 -4.69
C VAL A 19 -1.92 1.13 -5.80
N THR A 20 -1.02 0.25 -6.21
CA THR A 20 -1.28 -0.78 -7.21
C THR A 20 -1.17 -2.17 -6.60
N LEU A 21 -2.17 -3.02 -6.80
CA LEU A 21 -2.13 -4.41 -6.37
C LEU A 21 -1.34 -5.25 -7.41
N THR A 22 -0.10 -5.60 -7.11
CA THR A 22 0.77 -6.28 -8.09
C THR A 22 0.66 -7.79 -8.04
N ARG A 23 0.34 -8.36 -6.88
CA ARG A 23 0.21 -9.81 -6.70
C ARG A 23 -0.71 -10.14 -5.53
N LYS A 24 -1.47 -11.21 -5.65
CA LYS A 24 -2.19 -11.85 -4.55
C LYS A 24 -1.76 -13.31 -4.44
N SER A 25 -1.48 -13.78 -3.22
CA SER A 25 -1.09 -15.16 -2.95
C SER A 25 -1.70 -15.61 -1.63
N GLY A 26 -2.81 -16.35 -1.72
CA GLY A 26 -3.60 -16.75 -0.55
C GLY A 26 -4.07 -15.52 0.24
N LYS A 27 -3.71 -15.46 1.53
CA LYS A 27 -4.05 -14.35 2.45
C LYS A 27 -3.11 -13.13 2.34
N LYS A 28 -2.09 -13.18 1.48
CA LYS A 28 -1.11 -12.09 1.31
C LYS A 28 -1.36 -11.35 0.01
N ALA A 29 -1.24 -10.03 0.05
CA ALA A 29 -1.23 -9.15 -1.10
C ALA A 29 0.11 -8.42 -1.17
N GLN A 30 0.62 -8.23 -2.37
CA GLN A 30 1.76 -7.38 -2.66
C GLN A 30 1.24 -6.10 -3.29
N LEU A 31 1.53 -4.98 -2.65
CA LEU A 31 1.17 -3.65 -3.12
C LEU A 31 2.45 -2.92 -3.55
N ARG A 32 2.37 -2.22 -4.68
CA ARG A 32 3.30 -1.15 -5.01
C ARG A 32 2.65 0.16 -4.59
N ILE A 33 3.33 0.91 -3.72
CA ILE A 33 2.87 2.21 -3.26
C ILE A 33 3.84 3.25 -3.80
N ASP A 34 3.31 4.21 -4.54
CA ASP A 34 4.00 5.41 -4.98
C ASP A 34 3.39 6.60 -4.23
N ALA A 35 4.24 7.37 -3.56
CA ALA A 35 3.82 8.46 -2.70
C ALA A 35 5.00 9.42 -2.50
N ASP A 36 4.69 10.66 -2.10
CA ASP A 36 5.72 11.59 -1.67
C ASP A 36 6.52 10.99 -0.49
N PRO A 37 7.86 11.10 -0.50
CA PRO A 37 8.73 10.67 0.61
C PRO A 37 8.33 11.21 2.00
N GLU A 38 7.63 12.35 2.07
CA GLU A 38 7.13 12.93 3.31
C GLU A 38 5.92 12.17 3.89
N ILE A 39 5.23 11.38 3.07
CA ILE A 39 4.06 10.59 3.49
C ILE A 39 4.53 9.37 4.30
N ILE A 40 4.10 9.30 5.55
CA ILE A 40 4.40 8.18 6.44
C ILE A 40 3.49 6.99 6.11
N ILE A 41 4.08 5.89 5.63
CA ILE A 41 3.37 4.63 5.41
C ILE A 41 3.54 3.72 6.63
N LYS A 42 2.43 3.24 7.19
CA LYS A 42 2.42 2.26 8.28
C LYS A 42 1.69 1.01 7.83
N HIS A 43 2.27 -0.16 8.07
CA HIS A 43 1.63 -1.45 7.89
C HIS A 43 1.29 -2.04 9.26
N ARG A 44 0.00 -2.07 9.59
CA ARG A 44 -0.50 -2.70 10.80
C ARG A 44 -0.61 -4.21 10.61
N LEU A 45 0.17 -4.97 11.36
CA LEU A 45 0.15 -6.43 11.34
C LEU A 45 -0.86 -6.95 12.38
N GLY A 46 -2.15 -6.91 12.04
CA GLY A 46 -3.22 -7.35 12.94
C GLY A 46 -3.18 -6.63 14.30
N ASP A 47 -3.28 -7.39 15.39
CA ASP A 47 -3.38 -6.87 16.77
C ASP A 47 -2.03 -6.62 17.46
N ILE A 48 -0.90 -6.79 16.77
CA ILE A 48 0.37 -7.09 17.46
C ILE A 48 1.44 -6.01 17.25
N SER A 49 1.45 -5.26 16.14
CA SER A 49 2.30 -4.04 16.00
C SER A 49 2.09 -3.28 14.67
N ASP A 50 2.40 -1.98 14.71
CA ASP A 50 2.53 -1.13 13.53
C ASP A 50 4.00 -1.14 13.04
N LYS A 51 4.21 -1.47 11.75
CA LYS A 51 5.52 -1.36 11.09
C LYS A 51 5.55 -0.12 10.21
N THR A 52 6.39 0.86 10.54
CA THR A 52 6.65 2.01 9.66
C THR A 52 7.50 1.57 8.46
N LEU A 53 7.04 1.90 7.26
CA LEU A 53 7.72 1.62 6.00
C LEU A 53 8.23 2.94 5.43
N SER A 54 9.51 2.99 5.08
CA SER A 54 10.12 4.16 4.43
C SER A 54 10.19 3.93 2.93
N LEU A 55 9.66 4.87 2.16
CA LEU A 55 9.90 4.94 0.73
C LEU A 55 11.37 5.34 0.52
N ARG A 56 12.16 4.47 -0.10
CA ARG A 56 13.50 4.85 -0.53
C ARG A 56 13.35 5.71 -1.78
N LYS A 57 13.89 6.93 -1.78
CA LYS A 57 14.04 7.70 -3.02
C LYS A 57 14.83 6.85 -4.02
N PRO A 58 14.34 6.63 -5.25
CA PRO A 58 15.17 6.09 -6.30
C PRO A 58 16.36 7.05 -6.49
N LYS A 59 17.57 6.48 -6.50
CA LYS A 59 18.82 7.24 -6.67
C LYS A 59 19.01 7.62 -8.13
#